data_AF-A0A077LUG2-F1
#
_entry.id   AF-A0A077LUG2-F1
#
_cell.length_a   1.000
_cell.length_b   1.000
_cell.length_c   1.000
_cell.angle_alpha   90.00
_cell.angle_beta   90.00
_cell.angle_gamma   90.00
#
_symmetry.space_group_name_H-M   'P 1'
#
loop_
_entity.id
_entity.type
_entity.pdbx_description
1 polymer ?
#
loop_
_entity_poly.entity_id
_entity_poly.type
_entity_poly.pdbx_seq_one_letter_code
_entity_poly.pdbx_strand_id
1 'polypeptide(L)'
;MATACATALAAVTLSALPAQAHATIPYCANSDLRASLVNLQGTAGSQVGDLRLTNVAAGSCWTRGYPGVSYVGYGNGTQIGRAAAWDTGTVRTITLAPGQHADSPIRMVDARNYPAATCLPTPVDGLRVYVPGSTLAKYIPHPTTGCRSSSVTTIFVRPLTG
;
A
#
# COMPACT_ATOMS: atom_id res chain seq x y z
N MET A 1 79.11 -25.88 -32.82
CA MET A 1 78.65 -25.28 -31.55
C MET A 1 77.59 -24.24 -31.91
N ALA A 2 76.36 -24.41 -31.45
CA ALA A 2 75.34 -23.37 -31.16
C ALA A 2 73.93 -23.98 -31.29
N THR A 3 73.39 -24.44 -30.17
CA THR A 3 72.00 -24.92 -30.02
C THR A 3 71.21 -23.78 -29.39
N ALA A 4 70.12 -23.33 -30.03
CA ALA A 4 69.25 -22.27 -29.51
C ALA A 4 67.98 -22.88 -28.89
N CYS A 5 67.75 -22.61 -27.61
CA CYS A 5 66.56 -22.98 -26.85
C CYS A 5 65.43 -21.98 -27.12
N ALA A 6 64.31 -22.44 -27.68
CA ALA A 6 63.09 -21.65 -27.84
C ALA A 6 62.14 -21.92 -26.67
N THR A 7 61.87 -20.91 -25.85
CA THR A 7 60.91 -20.96 -24.74
C THR A 7 59.54 -20.47 -25.22
N ALA A 8 58.54 -21.34 -25.21
CA ALA A 8 57.15 -21.00 -25.50
C ALA A 8 56.46 -20.43 -24.25
N LEU A 9 55.93 -19.21 -24.35
CA LEU A 9 55.10 -18.57 -23.31
C LEU A 9 53.64 -19.01 -23.49
N ALA A 10 53.11 -19.77 -22.52
CA ALA A 10 51.70 -20.12 -22.47
C ALA A 10 50.90 -18.94 -21.87
N ALA A 11 49.99 -18.36 -22.65
CA ALA A 11 49.08 -17.31 -22.18
C ALA A 11 47.91 -17.94 -21.38
N VAL A 12 47.86 -17.66 -20.08
CA VAL A 12 46.77 -18.08 -19.19
C VAL A 12 45.64 -17.04 -19.33
N THR A 13 44.56 -17.39 -20.04
CA THR A 13 43.35 -16.56 -20.11
C THR A 13 42.50 -16.79 -18.86
N LEU A 14 42.49 -15.83 -17.93
CA LEU A 14 41.54 -15.81 -16.82
C LEU A 14 40.16 -15.38 -17.33
N SER A 15 39.25 -16.35 -17.48
CA SER A 15 37.84 -16.08 -17.74
C SER A 15 37.17 -15.56 -16.46
N ALA A 16 36.89 -14.26 -16.38
CA ALA A 16 36.06 -13.71 -15.32
C ALA A 16 34.60 -14.12 -15.54
N LEU A 17 34.06 -14.94 -14.64
CA LEU A 17 32.63 -15.28 -14.64
C LEU A 17 31.82 -14.01 -14.32
N PRO A 18 30.68 -13.76 -15.00
CA PRO A 18 29.81 -12.65 -14.64
C PRO A 18 29.31 -12.88 -13.21
N ALA A 19 29.59 -11.93 -12.31
CA ALA A 19 29.00 -11.92 -10.98
C ALA A 19 27.48 -11.79 -11.15
N GLN A 20 26.74 -12.85 -10.80
CA GLN A 20 25.29 -12.81 -10.74
C GLN A 20 24.90 -11.84 -9.63
N ALA A 21 24.58 -10.60 -9.99
CA ALA A 21 23.95 -9.67 -9.07
C ALA A 21 22.64 -10.29 -8.59
N HIS A 22 22.58 -10.67 -7.30
CA HIS A 22 21.31 -11.04 -6.67
C HIS A 22 20.41 -9.80 -6.74
N ALA A 23 19.42 -9.82 -7.64
CA ALA A 23 18.42 -8.78 -7.71
C ALA A 23 17.70 -8.74 -6.35
N THR A 24 17.92 -7.68 -5.59
CA THR A 24 17.19 -7.47 -4.33
C THR A 24 15.74 -7.15 -4.69
N ILE A 25 14.78 -7.78 -4.02
CA ILE A 25 13.37 -7.48 -4.23
C ILE A 25 13.14 -5.99 -3.87
N PRO A 26 12.66 -5.16 -4.80
CA PRO A 26 12.48 -3.73 -4.55
C PRO A 26 11.27 -3.46 -3.65
N TYR A 27 11.21 -2.24 -3.10
CA TYR A 27 9.99 -1.74 -2.47
C TYR A 27 8.88 -1.57 -3.52
N CYS A 28 7.64 -1.92 -3.20
CA CYS A 28 6.51 -1.73 -4.11
C CYS A 28 6.30 -0.24 -4.39
N ALA A 29 6.44 0.19 -5.65
CA ALA A 29 6.09 1.53 -6.05
C ALA A 29 4.57 1.72 -6.06
N ASN A 30 4.12 2.98 -6.10
CA ASN A 30 2.70 3.26 -6.22
C ASN A 30 2.08 2.67 -7.49
N SER A 31 2.80 2.67 -8.61
CA SER A 31 2.36 2.07 -9.87
C SER A 31 2.19 0.56 -9.81
N ASP A 32 2.94 -0.12 -8.94
CA ASP A 32 2.97 -1.58 -8.85
C ASP A 32 1.76 -2.12 -8.08
N LEU A 33 1.09 -1.27 -7.30
CA LEU A 33 -0.01 -1.68 -6.43
C LEU A 33 -1.35 -1.16 -6.95
N ARG A 34 -2.35 -2.03 -7.03
CA ARG A 34 -3.77 -1.63 -7.13
C ARG A 34 -4.41 -1.67 -5.76
N ALA A 35 -5.06 -0.59 -5.36
CA ALA A 35 -5.82 -0.54 -4.12
C ALA A 35 -7.31 -0.82 -4.39
N SER A 36 -7.93 -1.65 -3.55
CA SER A 36 -9.37 -1.94 -3.58
C SER A 36 -9.91 -2.16 -2.18
N LEU A 37 -11.21 -1.92 -2.00
CA LEU A 37 -11.92 -2.19 -0.76
C LEU A 37 -12.71 -3.49 -0.95
N VAL A 38 -12.45 -4.48 -0.10
CA VAL A 38 -13.03 -5.83 -0.18
C VAL A 38 -13.58 -6.27 1.18
N ASN A 39 -14.32 -7.39 1.19
CA ASN A 39 -14.85 -8.01 2.41
C ASN A 39 -15.70 -7.05 3.29
N LEU A 40 -16.38 -6.08 2.67
CA LEU A 40 -17.19 -5.11 3.40
C LEU A 40 -18.38 -5.80 4.08
N GLN A 41 -18.53 -5.55 5.38
CA GLN A 41 -19.62 -6.03 6.19
C GLN A 41 -20.12 -4.92 7.13
N GLY A 42 -21.43 -4.85 7.31
CA GLY A 42 -22.05 -4.02 8.33
C GLY A 42 -21.91 -4.66 9.71
N THR A 43 -21.62 -3.85 10.72
CA THR A 43 -21.61 -4.22 12.13
C THR A 43 -22.38 -3.16 12.94
N ALA A 44 -22.53 -3.33 14.25
CA ALA A 44 -23.22 -2.36 15.09
C ALA A 44 -22.54 -0.99 15.03
N GLY A 45 -23.16 -0.02 14.36
CA GLY A 45 -22.68 1.36 14.24
C GLY A 45 -21.44 1.54 13.36
N SER A 46 -21.01 0.54 12.58
CA SER A 46 -19.85 0.71 11.68
C SER A 46 -19.87 -0.26 10.52
N GLN A 47 -19.06 0.01 9.51
CA GLN A 47 -18.68 -0.96 8.49
C GLN A 47 -17.24 -1.39 8.72
N VAL A 48 -16.96 -2.68 8.50
CA VAL A 48 -15.61 -3.23 8.53
C VAL A 48 -15.32 -3.90 7.20
N GLY A 49 -14.06 -3.95 6.81
CA GLY A 49 -13.60 -4.67 5.63
C GLY A 49 -12.09 -4.58 5.52
N ASP A 50 -11.56 -4.79 4.32
CA ASP A 50 -10.12 -4.79 4.08
C ASP A 50 -9.76 -3.87 2.91
N LEU A 51 -8.74 -3.03 3.13
CA LEU A 51 -8.02 -2.37 2.05
C LEU A 51 -6.97 -3.32 1.49
N ARG A 52 -7.28 -3.86 0.32
CA ARG A 52 -6.42 -4.78 -0.41
C ARG A 52 -5.47 -4.03 -1.35
N LEU A 53 -4.17 -4.29 -1.20
CA LEU A 53 -3.11 -3.84 -2.10
C LEU A 53 -2.60 -5.03 -2.91
N THR A 54 -2.97 -5.11 -4.19
CA THR A 54 -2.55 -6.19 -5.10
C THR A 54 -1.37 -5.74 -5.95
N ASN A 55 -0.32 -6.56 -6.01
CA ASN A 55 0.78 -6.35 -6.95
C ASN A 55 0.32 -6.65 -8.38
N VAL A 56 0.26 -5.63 -9.22
CA VAL A 56 -0.09 -5.69 -10.64
C VAL A 56 1.12 -5.57 -11.57
N ALA A 57 2.33 -5.42 -11.01
CA ALA A 57 3.56 -5.43 -11.78
C ALA A 57 3.97 -6.87 -12.16
N ALA A 58 4.87 -6.97 -13.14
CA ALA A 58 5.42 -8.25 -13.58
C ALA A 58 6.48 -8.84 -12.62
N GLY A 59 7.05 -8.01 -11.74
CA GLY A 59 8.07 -8.41 -10.77
C GLY A 59 7.53 -8.47 -9.35
N SER A 60 8.21 -9.24 -8.50
CA SER A 60 7.96 -9.23 -7.06
C SER A 60 8.44 -7.92 -6.44
N CYS A 61 7.73 -7.44 -5.42
CA CYS A 61 8.12 -6.28 -4.62
C CYS A 61 7.76 -6.51 -3.14
N TRP A 62 8.28 -5.72 -2.21
CA TRP A 62 7.87 -5.78 -0.80
C TRP A 62 7.23 -4.47 -0.32
N THR A 63 6.31 -4.58 0.64
CA THR A 63 5.64 -3.46 1.28
C THR A 63 5.55 -3.68 2.79
N ARG A 64 5.35 -2.62 3.58
CA ARG A 64 5.16 -2.70 5.03
C ARG A 64 4.47 -1.47 5.60
N GLY A 65 3.82 -1.64 6.74
CA GLY A 65 3.25 -0.52 7.51
C GLY A 65 1.76 -0.32 7.24
N TYR A 66 1.32 0.92 7.30
CA TYR A 66 -0.09 1.30 7.26
C TYR A 66 -0.41 2.10 5.99
N PRO A 67 -1.58 1.89 5.37
CA PRO A 67 -2.06 2.82 4.37
C PRO A 67 -2.51 4.14 5.03
N GLY A 68 -2.36 5.24 4.31
CA GLY A 68 -3.05 6.50 4.62
C GLY A 68 -4.42 6.48 3.97
N VAL A 69 -5.48 6.87 4.68
CA VAL A 69 -6.85 6.85 4.14
C VAL A 69 -7.61 8.09 4.57
N SER A 70 -8.44 8.64 3.69
CA SER A 70 -9.39 9.69 4.03
C SER A 70 -10.63 9.59 3.17
N TYR A 71 -11.78 10.00 3.70
CA TYR A 71 -12.94 10.25 2.86
C TYR A 71 -12.70 11.47 1.96
N VAL A 72 -13.23 11.41 0.74
CA VAL A 72 -13.24 12.52 -0.20
C VAL A 72 -14.60 12.64 -0.85
N GLY A 73 -14.96 13.86 -1.28
CA GLY A 73 -16.25 14.09 -1.95
C GLY A 73 -16.30 15.35 -2.79
N TYR A 74 -17.52 15.83 -3.02
CA TYR A 74 -17.87 17.01 -3.84
C TYR A 74 -17.51 16.90 -5.32
N GLY A 75 -17.27 15.69 -5.83
CA GLY A 75 -16.87 15.43 -7.22
C GLY A 75 -15.45 15.88 -7.58
N ASN A 76 -14.71 16.48 -6.63
CA ASN A 76 -13.38 17.05 -6.88
C ASN A 76 -12.27 16.45 -5.99
N GLY A 77 -12.61 15.47 -5.15
CA GLY A 77 -11.65 14.81 -4.26
C GLY A 77 -11.28 15.62 -3.01
N THR A 78 -12.07 16.65 -2.66
CA THR A 78 -11.86 17.41 -1.42
C THR A 78 -12.04 16.47 -0.23
N GLN A 79 -11.07 16.49 0.70
CA GLN A 79 -11.14 15.66 1.90
C GLN A 79 -12.34 16.03 2.76
N ILE A 80 -13.04 15.01 3.24
CA ILE A 80 -14.12 15.13 4.21
C ILE A 80 -13.63 14.57 5.54
N GLY A 81 -13.61 15.42 6.57
CA GLY A 81 -13.27 15.01 7.92
C GLY A 81 -11.78 14.74 8.14
N ARG A 82 -11.49 14.05 9.24
CA ARG A 82 -10.13 13.66 9.62
C ARG A 82 -9.68 12.44 8.81
N ALA A 83 -8.38 12.39 8.51
CA ALA A 83 -7.76 11.19 7.98
C ALA A 83 -7.84 10.02 8.98
N ALA A 84 -7.70 8.79 8.46
CA ALA A 84 -7.77 7.59 9.26
C ALA A 84 -6.74 7.60 10.40
N ALA A 85 -7.17 7.17 11.58
CA ALA A 85 -6.23 6.82 12.64
C ALA A 85 -5.65 5.42 12.38
N TRP A 86 -4.42 5.21 12.85
CA TRP A 86 -3.79 3.90 12.83
C TRP A 86 -4.06 3.19 14.15
N ASP A 87 -4.81 2.10 14.07
CA ASP A 87 -5.01 1.19 15.21
C ASP A 87 -3.74 0.38 15.46
N THR A 88 -3.56 -0.10 16.70
CA THR A 88 -2.39 -0.88 17.06
C THR A 88 -2.33 -2.21 16.30
N GLY A 89 -1.12 -2.60 15.91
CA GLY A 89 -0.87 -3.86 15.23
C GLY A 89 0.62 -4.09 14.98
N THR A 90 0.97 -5.31 14.61
CA THR A 90 2.35 -5.69 14.32
C THR A 90 2.68 -5.40 12.87
N VAL A 91 3.62 -4.49 12.63
CA VAL A 91 4.14 -4.21 11.28
C VAL A 91 5.07 -5.33 10.84
N ARG A 92 4.81 -5.89 9.66
CA ARG A 92 5.66 -6.88 9.00
C ARG A 92 6.02 -6.44 7.60
N THR A 93 7.17 -6.89 7.12
CA THR A 93 7.51 -6.81 5.69
C THR A 93 6.82 -7.94 4.95
N ILE A 94 6.09 -7.59 3.89
CA ILE A 94 5.33 -8.55 3.07
C ILE A 94 5.87 -8.47 1.65
N THR A 95 6.35 -9.60 1.14
CA THR A 95 6.76 -9.73 -0.25
C THR A 95 5.58 -10.19 -1.09
N LEU A 96 5.25 -9.44 -2.14
CA LEU A 96 4.16 -9.70 -3.06
C LEU A 96 4.74 -10.12 -4.40
N ALA A 97 4.55 -11.38 -4.78
CA ALA A 97 4.72 -11.82 -6.16
C ALA A 97 3.62 -11.20 -7.06
N PRO A 98 3.76 -11.21 -8.39
CA PRO A 98 2.69 -10.76 -9.29
C PRO A 98 1.35 -11.43 -8.97
N GLY A 99 0.29 -10.62 -8.82
CA GLY A 99 -1.06 -11.06 -8.45
C GLY A 99 -1.28 -11.32 -6.96
N GLN A 100 -0.23 -11.38 -6.13
CA GLN A 100 -0.36 -11.48 -4.67
C GLN A 100 -0.81 -10.15 -4.07
N HIS A 101 -1.34 -10.20 -2.86
CA HIS A 101 -1.87 -9.03 -2.18
C HIS A 101 -1.53 -9.00 -0.69
N ALA A 102 -1.58 -7.79 -0.12
CA ALA A 102 -1.60 -7.56 1.31
C ALA A 102 -2.87 -6.77 1.66
N ASP A 103 -3.46 -7.09 2.80
CA ASP A 103 -4.70 -6.50 3.28
C ASP A 103 -4.45 -5.65 4.54
N SER A 104 -5.11 -4.51 4.62
CA SER A 104 -5.16 -3.66 5.82
C SER A 104 -6.61 -3.59 6.30
N PRO A 105 -6.93 -4.20 7.46
CA PRO A 105 -8.26 -4.10 8.03
C PRO A 105 -8.65 -2.63 8.23
N ILE A 106 -9.84 -2.25 7.75
CA ILE A 106 -10.40 -0.91 7.86
C ILE A 106 -11.73 -0.96 8.60
N ARG A 107 -11.93 -0.01 9.52
CA ARG A 107 -13.19 0.22 10.22
C ARG A 107 -13.67 1.64 9.96
N MET A 108 -14.92 1.77 9.54
CA MET A 108 -15.59 3.01 9.19
C MET A 108 -16.82 3.18 10.08
N VAL A 109 -16.70 4.02 11.10
CA VAL A 109 -17.78 4.32 12.06
C VAL A 109 -18.87 5.14 11.36
N ASP A 110 -20.12 4.77 11.57
CA ASP A 110 -21.27 5.48 11.00
C ASP A 110 -21.32 6.91 11.54
N ALA A 111 -21.47 7.89 10.64
CA ALA A 111 -21.67 9.29 10.97
C ALA A 111 -22.87 9.52 11.91
N ARG A 112 -23.89 8.66 11.85
CA ARG A 112 -25.11 8.72 12.68
C ARG A 112 -24.86 8.38 14.16
N ASN A 113 -23.70 7.84 14.51
CA ASN A 113 -23.31 7.62 15.90
C ASN A 113 -22.99 8.91 16.65
N TYR A 114 -22.87 10.03 15.94
CA TYR A 114 -22.47 11.32 16.49
C TYR A 114 -23.59 12.36 16.33
N PRO A 115 -23.73 13.32 17.26
CA PRO A 115 -24.64 14.45 17.06
C PRO A 115 -24.35 15.18 15.76
N ALA A 116 -25.40 15.54 15.01
CA ALA A 116 -25.26 16.20 13.71
C ALA A 116 -24.45 17.50 13.79
N ALA A 117 -24.58 18.27 14.87
CA ALA A 117 -23.82 19.50 15.11
C ALA A 117 -22.31 19.25 15.29
N THR A 118 -21.92 18.06 15.79
CA THR A 118 -20.52 17.69 16.00
C THR A 118 -19.91 17.05 14.76
N CYS A 119 -20.66 16.15 14.11
CA CYS A 119 -20.18 15.39 12.96
C CYS A 119 -20.22 16.21 11.66
N LEU A 120 -21.26 17.03 11.49
CA LEU A 120 -21.61 17.67 10.22
C LEU A 120 -21.69 16.62 9.09
N PRO A 121 -22.70 15.72 9.12
CA PRO A 121 -22.81 14.62 8.15
C PRO A 121 -22.75 15.15 6.72
N THR A 122 -21.87 14.57 5.91
CA THR A 122 -21.58 15.05 4.56
C THR A 122 -21.48 13.88 3.59
N PRO A 123 -22.08 13.97 2.38
CA PRO A 123 -21.93 12.95 1.35
C PRO A 123 -20.47 12.74 0.95
N VAL A 124 -20.05 11.49 0.88
CA VAL A 124 -18.72 11.04 0.50
C VAL A 124 -18.83 10.29 -0.82
N ASP A 125 -17.92 10.57 -1.75
CA ASP A 125 -17.87 9.88 -3.05
C ASP A 125 -17.01 8.61 -2.97
N GLY A 126 -15.95 8.65 -2.15
CA GLY A 126 -15.09 7.50 -1.93
C GLY A 126 -13.91 7.76 -1.00
N LEU A 127 -12.90 6.90 -1.14
CA LEU A 127 -11.69 6.91 -0.35
C LEU A 127 -10.51 7.42 -1.18
N ARG A 128 -9.72 8.31 -0.58
CA ARG A 128 -8.36 8.61 -1.00
C ARG A 128 -7.40 7.75 -0.19
N VAL A 129 -6.65 6.90 -0.87
CA VAL A 129 -5.75 5.91 -0.26
C VAL A 129 -4.31 6.18 -0.68
N TYR A 130 -3.40 6.21 0.29
CA TYR A 130 -1.95 6.25 0.08
C TYR A 130 -1.38 4.90 0.47
N VAL A 131 -0.76 4.20 -0.48
CA VAL A 131 -0.04 2.96 -0.17
C VAL A 131 1.18 3.29 0.70
N PRO A 132 1.64 2.37 1.57
CA PRO A 132 2.77 2.68 2.45
C PRO A 132 3.99 3.12 1.65
N GLY A 133 4.68 4.18 2.12
CA GLY A 133 5.86 4.73 1.45
C GLY A 133 5.60 5.61 0.22
N SER A 134 4.32 5.86 -0.13
CA SER A 134 3.94 6.72 -1.25
C SER A 134 3.10 7.91 -0.79
N THR A 135 3.34 9.07 -1.41
CA THR A 135 2.49 10.27 -1.32
C THR A 135 1.57 10.42 -2.54
N LEU A 136 1.62 9.49 -3.48
CA LEU A 136 0.69 9.45 -4.61
C LEU A 136 -0.58 8.71 -4.19
N ALA A 137 -1.71 9.39 -4.32
CA ALA A 137 -3.00 8.85 -3.93
C ALA A 137 -3.58 7.90 -4.98
N LYS A 138 -4.40 6.97 -4.50
CA LYS A 138 -5.32 6.13 -5.26
C LYS A 138 -6.75 6.44 -4.82
N TYR A 139 -7.68 6.37 -5.75
CA TYR A 139 -9.09 6.57 -5.47
C TYR A 139 -9.83 5.23 -5.48
N ILE A 140 -10.68 5.00 -4.48
CA ILE A 140 -11.60 3.87 -4.43
C ILE A 140 -13.03 4.43 -4.31
N PRO A 141 -13.91 4.21 -5.31
CA PRO A 141 -15.31 4.59 -5.19
C PRO A 141 -15.96 3.90 -3.99
N HIS A 142 -16.57 4.70 -3.12
CA HIS A 142 -17.29 4.19 -1.96
C HIS A 142 -18.31 5.24 -1.49
N PRO A 143 -19.46 5.37 -2.20
CA PRO A 143 -20.47 6.34 -1.84
C PRO A 143 -21.03 6.06 -0.44
N THR A 144 -20.90 7.02 0.47
CA THR A 144 -21.35 6.89 1.86
C THR A 144 -21.58 8.27 2.50
N THR A 145 -21.79 8.31 3.82
CA THR A 145 -21.85 9.55 4.60
C THR A 145 -20.72 9.57 5.62
N GLY A 146 -19.91 10.63 5.62
CA GLY A 146 -18.84 10.85 6.59
C GLY A 146 -19.13 12.02 7.53
N CYS A 147 -18.28 12.19 8.54
CA CYS A 147 -18.26 13.41 9.35
C CYS A 147 -17.30 14.42 8.73
N ARG A 148 -17.76 15.64 8.42
CA ARG A 148 -16.89 16.71 7.90
C ARG A 148 -16.01 17.33 9.00
N SER A 149 -16.47 17.31 10.24
CA SER A 149 -15.69 17.81 11.37
C SER A 149 -14.43 16.97 11.58
N SER A 150 -13.28 17.63 11.67
CA SER A 150 -12.00 16.98 11.97
C SER A 150 -11.84 16.61 13.45
N SER A 151 -12.77 17.03 14.33
CA SER A 151 -12.77 16.66 15.75
C SER A 151 -13.23 15.23 15.99
N VAL A 152 -13.83 14.58 14.98
CA VAL A 152 -14.29 13.19 15.03
C VAL A 152 -13.41 12.34 14.12
N THR A 153 -12.92 11.21 14.62
CA THR A 153 -12.24 10.20 13.80
C THR A 153 -13.22 9.07 13.52
N THR A 154 -13.56 8.86 12.25
CA THR A 154 -14.50 7.81 11.83
C THR A 154 -13.84 6.71 11.02
N ILE A 155 -12.59 6.87 10.59
CA ILE A 155 -11.85 5.84 9.86
C ILE A 155 -10.67 5.38 10.70
N PHE A 156 -10.51 4.06 10.80
CA PHE A 156 -9.41 3.41 11.49
C PHE A 156 -8.84 2.34 10.58
N VAL A 157 -7.52 2.24 10.50
CA VAL A 157 -6.84 1.19 9.73
C VAL A 157 -5.79 0.49 10.57
N ARG A 158 -5.58 -0.79 10.29
CA ARG A 158 -4.54 -1.64 10.88
C ARG A 158 -3.36 -1.81 9.92
N PRO A 159 -2.17 -2.28 10.35
CA PRO A 159 -1.07 -2.45 9.42
C PRO A 159 -1.39 -3.57 8.42
N LEU A 160 -0.69 -3.56 7.29
CA LEU A 160 -0.82 -4.61 6.28
C LEU A 160 -0.49 -5.99 6.85
N THR A 161 -1.28 -6.97 6.45
CA THR A 161 -1.11 -8.41 6.66
C THR A 161 -1.10 -9.11 5.31
N GLY A 162 -0.26 -10.13 5.15
CA GLY A 162 -0.16 -10.94 3.93
C GLY A 162 -0.50 -12.39 4.19
#